data_AF-A0A7S2Y8Y8-F1
#
_entry.id   AF-A0A7S2Y8Y8-F1
#
_cell.length_a   1.000
_cell.length_b   1.000
_cell.length_c   1.000
_cell.angle_alpha   90.00
_cell.angle_beta   90.00
_cell.angle_gamma   90.00
#
_symmetry.space_group_name_H-M   'P 1'
#
loop_
_entity.id
_entity.type
_entity.pdbx_description
1 polymer ?
#
loop_
_entity_poly.entity_id
_entity_poly.type
_entity_poly.pdbx_seq_one_letter_code
_entity_poly.pdbx_strand_id
1 'polypeptide(L)'
;LNTPIGESKKVVLPVLVHLLSQPQYSDEQLPMKASKSVVEAILIPTDACTDTRRAACDALINAISTGGFIAAPLSYATSQGWEDACHALANVLCTLITEEVDFCVTQPSEALLSLLLQIQNHPQMKVGCLVLECWLTVQEIPTGQRHENWKAPLFQRVVECLMNRMAYPAHFVNWEEELELDESEFEEFRRMVKDVLVSAYFLLRVNYVRSMAQTLMTQQHAAPWQVQEAALFALTVSSREVCARIKARGGGTSVGRDREETTQVVLSLAQQLCGTDQAAAVQGMASRHWLVLVGACEWIGSYAAAWAAKCDPDSVYKLLKFLCIAMDLHQMVAKPAAKSLKNVMVGCSTKLVADPAAQHRVPQCAKEAMETVLMKQDEDAIISVAEGCTRLIVQLPDDATVQMSMGILITPLVQRCEAALLLVPASTESGLSEHASEALEALNKYLHALQVIIRFCERKETHQASDLMNIIWPLLEKASQRLVPFEPLLKKVL
;
A
#
# COMPACT_ATOMS: atom_id res chain seq x y z
N LEU A 1 -11.69 3.80 -40.20
CA LEU A 1 -10.94 5.09 -40.28
C LEU A 1 -10.61 5.54 -41.71
N ASN A 2 -10.25 4.62 -42.63
CA ASN A 2 -9.99 4.95 -44.04
C ASN A 2 -11.06 4.47 -45.03
N THR A 3 -12.15 3.89 -44.55
CA THR A 3 -13.29 3.49 -45.38
C THR A 3 -14.10 4.72 -45.79
N PRO A 4 -14.35 4.97 -47.08
CA PRO A 4 -15.20 6.07 -47.53
C PRO A 4 -16.62 5.94 -46.96
N ILE A 5 -17.20 7.04 -46.47
CA ILE A 5 -18.60 7.08 -46.04
C ILE A 5 -19.46 7.62 -47.19
N GLY A 6 -20.31 6.78 -47.78
CA GLY A 6 -21.22 7.14 -48.88
C GLY A 6 -20.52 7.28 -50.24
N GLU A 7 -21.13 8.05 -51.16
CA GLU A 7 -20.56 8.37 -52.49
C GLU A 7 -19.32 9.29 -52.42
N SER A 8 -19.05 9.86 -51.24
CA SER A 8 -17.90 10.71 -50.97
C SER A 8 -16.65 9.86 -50.71
N LYS A 9 -15.68 9.91 -51.64
CA LYS A 9 -14.34 9.28 -51.52
C LYS A 9 -13.43 9.92 -50.44
N LYS A 10 -13.93 10.82 -49.59
CA LYS A 10 -13.09 11.53 -48.62
C LYS A 10 -12.87 10.67 -47.37
N VAL A 11 -11.60 10.39 -47.10
CA VAL A 11 -11.12 9.76 -45.86
C VAL A 11 -11.37 10.73 -44.69
N VAL A 12 -12.06 10.28 -43.64
CA VAL A 12 -12.43 11.12 -42.49
C VAL A 12 -11.24 11.35 -41.54
N LEU A 13 -10.33 10.37 -41.43
CA LEU A 13 -9.20 10.42 -40.50
C LEU A 13 -8.30 11.67 -40.67
N PRO A 14 -7.85 12.08 -41.87
CA PRO A 14 -7.05 13.30 -42.04
C PRO A 14 -7.75 14.57 -41.54
N VAL A 15 -9.08 14.65 -41.67
CA VAL A 15 -9.86 15.79 -41.16
C VAL A 15 -9.88 15.79 -39.65
N LEU A 16 -10.12 14.63 -39.02
CA LEU A 16 -10.10 14.50 -37.56
C LEU A 16 -8.70 14.77 -37.00
N VAL A 17 -7.65 14.27 -37.64
CA VAL A 17 -6.26 14.57 -37.26
C VAL A 17 -5.98 16.07 -37.35
N HIS A 18 -6.37 16.72 -38.44
CA HIS A 18 -6.18 18.16 -38.60
C HIS A 18 -6.94 18.96 -37.53
N LEU A 19 -8.19 18.57 -37.23
CA LEU A 19 -8.99 19.19 -36.16
C LEU A 19 -8.32 18.99 -34.80
N LEU A 20 -7.87 17.78 -34.48
CA LEU A 20 -7.18 17.42 -33.24
C LEU A 20 -5.68 17.74 -33.24
N SER A 21 -5.23 18.59 -34.17
CA SER A 21 -3.87 19.17 -34.17
C SER A 21 -3.90 20.69 -34.05
N GLN A 22 -5.10 21.30 -33.98
CA GLN A 22 -5.21 22.73 -33.81
C GLN A 22 -4.72 23.13 -32.41
N PRO A 23 -3.90 24.19 -32.28
CA PRO A 23 -3.40 24.63 -30.99
C PRO A 23 -4.45 25.38 -30.16
N GLN A 24 -5.58 25.77 -30.78
CA GLN A 24 -6.62 26.57 -30.16
C GLN A 24 -7.99 26.16 -30.70
N TYR A 25 -9.01 26.26 -29.85
CA TYR A 25 -10.40 26.03 -30.19
C TYR A 25 -11.26 27.17 -29.64
N SER A 26 -12.31 27.50 -30.38
CA SER A 26 -13.35 28.43 -29.93
C SER A 26 -14.38 27.78 -29.00
N ASP A 27 -14.44 26.46 -28.98
CA ASP A 27 -15.48 25.67 -28.30
C ASP A 27 -14.88 24.35 -27.78
N GLU A 28 -15.11 24.05 -26.50
CA GLU A 28 -14.72 22.80 -25.83
C GLU A 28 -15.35 21.56 -26.47
N GLN A 29 -16.55 21.70 -27.03
CA GLN A 29 -17.28 20.58 -27.62
C GLN A 29 -16.61 20.01 -28.88
N LEU A 30 -15.80 20.83 -29.57
CA LEU A 30 -15.15 20.43 -30.81
C LEU A 30 -14.07 19.34 -30.58
N PRO A 31 -13.06 19.53 -29.72
CA PRO A 31 -12.10 18.46 -29.41
C PRO A 31 -12.78 17.24 -28.77
N MET A 32 -13.84 17.41 -27.96
CA MET A 32 -14.59 16.29 -27.39
C MET A 32 -15.24 15.41 -28.47
N LYS A 33 -16.03 16.01 -29.38
CA LYS A 33 -16.75 15.28 -30.43
C LYS A 33 -15.79 14.63 -31.43
N ALA A 34 -14.72 15.33 -31.79
CA ALA A 34 -13.68 14.79 -32.66
C ALA A 34 -12.98 13.60 -31.99
N SER A 35 -12.61 13.72 -30.71
CA SER A 35 -12.00 12.64 -29.92
C SER A 35 -12.91 11.42 -29.84
N LYS A 36 -14.19 11.61 -29.50
CA LYS A 36 -15.18 10.53 -29.45
C LYS A 36 -15.31 9.81 -30.79
N SER A 37 -15.32 10.56 -31.90
CA SER A 37 -15.40 9.98 -33.24
C SER A 37 -14.17 9.13 -33.58
N VAL A 38 -12.98 9.54 -33.13
CA VAL A 38 -11.75 8.74 -33.30
C VAL A 38 -11.81 7.47 -32.45
N VAL A 39 -12.21 7.57 -31.17
CA VAL A 39 -12.37 6.42 -30.27
C VAL A 39 -13.37 5.40 -30.83
N GLU A 40 -14.56 5.86 -31.25
CA GLU A 40 -15.58 4.99 -31.85
C GLU A 40 -15.05 4.28 -33.09
N ALA A 41 -14.26 4.97 -33.92
CA ALA A 41 -13.65 4.38 -35.10
C ALA A 41 -12.50 3.40 -34.76
N ILE A 42 -11.80 3.63 -33.64
CA ILE A 42 -10.80 2.71 -33.10
C ILE A 42 -11.48 1.41 -32.65
N LEU A 43 -12.63 1.51 -31.98
CA LEU A 43 -13.33 0.37 -31.38
C LEU A 43 -14.16 -0.49 -32.36
N ILE A 44 -14.13 -0.23 -33.67
CA ILE A 44 -14.87 -1.05 -34.66
C ILE A 44 -14.21 -2.43 -34.79
N PRO A 45 -14.81 -3.53 -34.29
CA PRO A 45 -14.13 -4.83 -34.25
C PRO A 45 -13.93 -5.44 -35.63
N THR A 46 -14.80 -5.11 -36.59
CA THR A 46 -14.73 -5.62 -37.97
C THR A 46 -13.56 -5.06 -38.77
N ASP A 47 -12.91 -3.98 -38.29
CA ASP A 47 -11.72 -3.39 -38.91
C ASP A 47 -10.42 -3.82 -38.19
N ALA A 48 -10.51 -4.64 -37.14
CA ALA A 48 -9.33 -5.10 -36.41
C ALA A 48 -8.39 -5.92 -37.33
N CYS A 49 -7.08 -5.74 -37.15
CA CYS A 49 -6.02 -6.45 -37.88
C CYS A 49 -5.96 -6.24 -39.41
N THR A 50 -6.77 -5.34 -40.00
CA THR A 50 -6.72 -5.03 -41.44
C THR A 50 -5.51 -4.16 -41.80
N ASP A 51 -5.04 -4.22 -43.05
CA ASP A 51 -3.98 -3.31 -43.53
C ASP A 51 -4.44 -1.85 -43.49
N THR A 52 -5.73 -1.63 -43.74
CA THR A 52 -6.38 -0.32 -43.64
C THR A 52 -6.29 0.25 -42.23
N ARG A 53 -6.50 -0.60 -41.22
CA ARG A 53 -6.38 -0.25 -39.82
C ARG A 53 -4.94 0.04 -39.42
N ARG A 54 -3.99 -0.79 -39.82
CA ARG A 54 -2.56 -0.54 -39.57
C ARG A 54 -2.12 0.79 -40.16
N ALA A 55 -2.48 1.06 -41.42
CA ALA A 55 -2.19 2.34 -42.07
C ALA A 55 -2.83 3.54 -41.35
N ALA A 56 -4.03 3.38 -40.78
CA ALA A 56 -4.66 4.41 -39.96
C ALA A 56 -3.90 4.63 -38.64
N CYS A 57 -3.46 3.56 -37.97
CA CYS A 57 -2.67 3.63 -36.75
C CYS A 57 -1.31 4.27 -37.00
N ASP A 58 -0.64 3.88 -38.08
CA ASP A 58 0.58 4.53 -38.58
C ASP A 58 0.38 6.04 -38.76
N ALA A 59 -0.71 6.44 -39.43
CA ALA A 59 -1.01 7.85 -39.64
C ALA A 59 -1.24 8.60 -38.32
N LEU A 60 -1.93 7.99 -37.35
CA LEU A 60 -2.15 8.55 -36.03
C LEU A 60 -0.83 8.71 -35.25
N ILE A 61 0.00 7.67 -35.18
CA ILE A 61 1.30 7.72 -34.48
C ILE A 61 2.24 8.74 -35.12
N ASN A 62 2.27 8.81 -36.46
CA ASN A 62 3.03 9.82 -37.18
C ASN A 62 2.52 11.24 -36.89
N ALA A 63 1.20 11.42 -36.79
CA ALA A 63 0.61 12.72 -36.45
C ALA A 63 0.95 13.17 -35.02
N ILE A 64 1.01 12.25 -34.05
CA ILE A 64 1.51 12.54 -32.69
C ILE A 64 2.95 13.06 -32.75
N SER A 65 3.78 12.41 -33.56
CA SER A 65 5.22 12.69 -33.64
C SER A 65 5.56 14.00 -34.36
N THR A 66 4.75 14.40 -35.36
CA THR A 66 5.08 15.52 -36.27
C THR A 66 4.15 16.72 -36.20
N GLY A 67 2.89 16.53 -35.76
CA GLY A 67 1.82 17.51 -35.95
C GLY A 67 1.24 18.11 -34.67
N GLY A 68 1.71 17.70 -33.49
CA GLY A 68 1.10 18.11 -32.22
C GLY A 68 -0.30 17.51 -32.00
N PHE A 69 -0.67 16.47 -32.77
CA PHE A 69 -1.93 15.76 -32.63
C PHE A 69 -2.09 15.27 -31.19
N ILE A 70 -3.24 15.59 -30.58
CA ILE A 70 -3.56 15.42 -29.15
C ILE A 70 -2.73 16.29 -28.20
N ALA A 71 -1.40 16.35 -28.34
CA ALA A 71 -0.52 17.05 -27.40
C ALA A 71 -0.82 18.57 -27.28
N ALA A 72 -0.97 19.27 -28.41
CA ALA A 72 -1.29 20.70 -28.41
C ALA A 72 -2.72 20.98 -27.93
N PRO A 73 -3.77 20.28 -28.43
CA PRO A 73 -5.13 20.38 -27.89
C PRO A 73 -5.23 20.09 -26.41
N LEU A 74 -4.53 19.06 -25.92
CA LEU A 74 -4.55 18.68 -24.50
C LEU A 74 -3.98 19.81 -23.66
N SER A 75 -2.81 20.32 -24.02
CA SER A 75 -2.18 21.44 -23.31
C SER A 75 -3.07 22.69 -23.30
N TYR A 76 -3.74 22.98 -24.41
CA TYR A 76 -4.70 24.08 -24.50
C TYR A 76 -5.93 23.84 -23.60
N ALA A 77 -6.57 22.67 -23.70
CA ALA A 77 -7.72 22.29 -22.88
C ALA A 77 -7.40 22.34 -21.38
N THR A 78 -6.22 21.86 -20.97
CA THR A 78 -5.73 21.97 -19.58
C THR A 78 -5.64 23.43 -19.14
N SER A 79 -5.10 24.31 -19.99
CA SER A 79 -4.98 25.75 -19.67
C SER A 79 -6.33 26.47 -19.55
N GLN A 80 -7.37 25.95 -20.22
CA GLN A 80 -8.72 26.51 -20.18
C GLN A 80 -9.60 25.86 -19.10
N GLY A 81 -9.11 24.84 -18.38
CA GLY A 81 -9.91 24.09 -17.41
C GLY A 81 -11.01 23.22 -18.05
N TRP A 82 -10.83 22.81 -19.31
CA TRP A 82 -11.78 21.98 -20.05
C TRP A 82 -11.59 20.50 -19.72
N GLU A 83 -12.11 20.08 -18.57
CA GLU A 83 -11.86 18.75 -18.00
C GLU A 83 -12.36 17.63 -18.94
N ASP A 84 -13.55 17.80 -19.49
CA ASP A 84 -14.17 16.81 -20.38
C ASP A 84 -13.42 16.67 -21.70
N ALA A 85 -12.91 17.79 -22.24
CA ALA A 85 -12.05 17.75 -23.42
C ALA A 85 -10.69 17.08 -23.13
N CYS A 86 -10.07 17.38 -21.98
CA CYS A 86 -8.82 16.72 -21.56
C CYS A 86 -9.00 15.21 -21.44
N HIS A 87 -10.08 14.78 -20.79
CA HIS A 87 -10.43 13.37 -20.65
C HIS A 87 -10.69 12.72 -22.01
N ALA A 88 -11.47 13.34 -22.88
CA ALA A 88 -11.76 12.82 -24.22
C ALA A 88 -10.48 12.66 -25.06
N LEU A 89 -9.59 13.65 -25.05
CA LEU A 89 -8.31 13.63 -25.76
C LEU A 89 -7.37 12.54 -25.24
N ALA A 90 -7.22 12.44 -23.91
CA ALA A 90 -6.45 11.37 -23.29
C ALA A 90 -7.01 9.98 -23.61
N ASN A 91 -8.34 9.85 -23.64
CA ASN A 91 -9.01 8.61 -23.98
C ASN A 91 -8.72 8.16 -25.41
N VAL A 92 -8.64 9.07 -26.40
CA VAL A 92 -8.20 8.71 -27.77
C VAL A 92 -6.87 7.98 -27.74
N LEU A 93 -5.90 8.54 -27.02
CA LEU A 93 -4.56 7.99 -26.95
C LEU A 93 -4.55 6.64 -26.23
N CYS A 94 -5.26 6.57 -25.10
CA CYS A 94 -5.32 5.35 -24.31
C CYS A 94 -5.99 4.22 -25.09
N THR A 95 -7.13 4.49 -25.74
CA THR A 95 -7.80 3.50 -26.61
C THR A 95 -6.92 3.07 -27.78
N LEU A 96 -6.19 4.00 -28.41
CA LEU A 96 -5.25 3.64 -29.47
C LEU A 96 -4.18 2.66 -28.98
N ILE A 97 -3.60 2.91 -27.81
CA ILE A 97 -2.57 2.02 -27.23
C ILE A 97 -3.16 0.69 -26.83
N THR A 98 -4.31 0.64 -26.15
CA THR A 98 -4.85 -0.62 -25.65
C THR A 98 -5.32 -1.54 -26.77
N GLU A 99 -5.98 -0.99 -27.79
CA GLU A 99 -6.51 -1.77 -28.92
C GLU A 99 -5.42 -2.19 -29.92
N GLU A 100 -4.33 -1.42 -30.03
CA GLU A 100 -3.26 -1.65 -31.01
C GLU A 100 -1.91 -1.88 -30.34
N VAL A 101 -1.91 -2.41 -29.11
CA VAL A 101 -0.71 -2.56 -28.28
C VAL A 101 0.40 -3.32 -29.00
N ASP A 102 0.05 -4.43 -29.67
CA ASP A 102 0.98 -5.28 -30.43
C ASP A 102 1.74 -4.48 -31.49
N PHE A 103 1.03 -3.56 -32.14
CA PHE A 103 1.60 -2.68 -33.15
C PHE A 103 2.44 -1.58 -32.48
N CYS A 104 1.87 -0.85 -31.53
CA CYS A 104 2.49 0.31 -30.89
C CYS A 104 3.82 -0.01 -30.20
N VAL A 105 3.91 -1.15 -29.49
CA VAL A 105 5.10 -1.50 -28.70
C VAL A 105 6.28 -1.93 -29.57
N THR A 106 6.08 -2.25 -30.85
CA THR A 106 7.16 -2.63 -31.78
C THR A 106 7.86 -1.42 -32.42
N GLN A 107 7.30 -0.22 -32.26
CA GLN A 107 7.78 1.00 -32.92
C GLN A 107 8.57 1.90 -31.96
N PRO A 108 9.56 2.67 -32.48
CA PRO A 108 10.27 3.70 -31.73
C PRO A 108 9.39 4.95 -31.56
N SER A 109 8.49 4.93 -30.58
CA SER A 109 7.45 5.96 -30.42
C SER A 109 7.74 6.93 -29.27
N GLU A 110 8.86 7.65 -29.28
CA GLU A 110 9.25 8.53 -28.16
C GLU A 110 8.24 9.67 -27.89
N ALA A 111 7.68 10.27 -28.94
CA ALA A 111 6.66 11.32 -28.80
C ALA A 111 5.38 10.79 -28.13
N LEU A 112 4.94 9.59 -28.52
CA LEU A 112 3.80 8.88 -27.94
C LEU A 112 4.03 8.57 -26.46
N LEU A 113 5.20 8.03 -26.12
CA LEU A 113 5.56 7.74 -24.72
C LEU A 113 5.64 9.01 -23.87
N SER A 114 6.18 10.09 -24.42
CA SER A 114 6.25 11.38 -23.74
C SER A 114 4.86 11.95 -23.48
N LEU A 115 3.94 11.81 -24.44
CA LEU A 115 2.56 12.23 -24.29
C LEU A 115 1.79 11.38 -23.25
N LEU A 116 1.99 10.06 -23.22
CA LEU A 116 1.41 9.20 -22.19
C LEU A 116 1.90 9.59 -20.79
N LEU A 117 3.19 9.89 -20.63
CA LEU A 117 3.74 10.38 -19.37
C LEU A 117 3.23 11.79 -19.02
N GLN A 118 2.98 12.65 -20.01
CA GLN A 118 2.34 13.95 -19.79
C GLN A 118 0.91 13.78 -19.26
N ILE A 119 0.12 12.89 -19.86
CA ILE A 119 -1.25 12.57 -19.41
C ILE A 119 -1.19 11.96 -18.00
N GLN A 120 -0.27 11.03 -17.71
CA GLN A 120 -0.10 10.43 -16.38
C GLN A 120 0.14 11.48 -15.28
N ASN A 121 0.85 12.56 -15.62
CA ASN A 121 1.14 13.69 -14.72
C ASN A 121 0.09 14.81 -14.77
N HIS A 122 -1.02 14.61 -15.47
CA HIS A 122 -2.08 15.61 -15.57
C HIS A 122 -2.62 15.93 -14.17
N PRO A 123 -2.91 17.21 -13.85
CA PRO A 123 -3.37 17.61 -12.52
C PRO A 123 -4.66 16.89 -12.11
N GLN A 124 -5.63 16.82 -13.02
CA GLN A 124 -6.89 16.09 -12.81
C GLN A 124 -6.66 14.58 -12.78
N MET A 125 -7.04 13.96 -11.66
CA MET A 125 -6.90 12.52 -11.44
C MET A 125 -7.58 11.69 -12.53
N LYS A 126 -8.83 12.03 -12.89
CA LYS A 126 -9.61 11.30 -13.91
C LYS A 126 -8.89 11.17 -15.25
N VAL A 127 -8.12 12.19 -15.64
CA VAL A 127 -7.33 12.18 -16.87
C VAL A 127 -6.08 11.31 -16.72
N GLY A 128 -5.33 11.50 -15.62
CA GLY A 128 -4.09 10.76 -15.37
C GLY A 128 -4.29 9.26 -15.14
N CYS A 129 -5.45 8.85 -14.60
CA CYS A 129 -5.77 7.45 -14.35
C CYS A 129 -6.00 6.63 -15.63
N LEU A 130 -6.40 7.25 -16.74
CA LEU A 130 -6.66 6.53 -18.00
C LEU A 130 -5.42 5.76 -18.50
N VAL A 131 -4.24 6.29 -18.23
CA VAL A 131 -2.98 5.71 -18.70
C VAL A 131 -2.58 4.47 -17.89
N LEU A 132 -3.14 4.27 -16.70
CA LEU A 132 -2.82 3.10 -15.86
C LEU A 132 -3.15 1.80 -16.58
N GLU A 133 -4.30 1.73 -17.26
CA GLU A 133 -4.69 0.57 -18.06
C GLU A 133 -3.71 0.35 -19.22
N CYS A 134 -3.27 1.42 -19.89
CA CYS A 134 -2.29 1.31 -20.97
C CYS A 134 -0.99 0.65 -20.49
N TRP A 135 -0.51 1.01 -19.29
CA TRP A 135 0.69 0.41 -18.72
C TRP A 135 0.51 -1.07 -18.38
N LEU A 136 -0.69 -1.47 -17.95
CA LEU A 136 -1.03 -2.87 -17.73
C LEU A 136 -1.10 -3.64 -19.05
N THR A 137 -1.79 -3.13 -20.06
CA THR A 137 -1.88 -3.77 -21.40
C THR A 137 -0.51 -3.94 -22.05
N VAL A 138 0.36 -2.92 -21.98
CA VAL A 138 1.75 -3.02 -22.47
C VAL A 138 2.52 -4.16 -21.79
N GLN A 139 2.20 -4.46 -20.54
CA GLN A 139 2.87 -5.51 -19.77
C GLN A 139 2.44 -6.92 -20.15
N GLU A 140 1.29 -7.07 -20.81
CA GLU A 140 0.83 -8.35 -21.37
C GLU A 140 1.69 -8.79 -22.56
N ILE A 141 2.29 -7.85 -23.29
CA ILE A 141 3.17 -8.17 -24.43
C ILE A 141 4.53 -8.64 -23.91
N PRO A 142 5.08 -9.79 -24.34
CA PRO A 142 6.39 -10.25 -23.88
C PRO A 142 7.50 -9.21 -24.09
N THR A 143 8.37 -8.98 -23.10
CA THR A 143 9.44 -7.96 -23.17
C THR A 143 10.36 -8.13 -24.39
N GLY A 144 10.57 -9.37 -24.87
CA GLY A 144 11.38 -9.65 -26.06
C GLY A 144 10.74 -9.20 -27.39
N GLN A 145 9.43 -8.96 -27.42
CA GLN A 145 8.70 -8.48 -28.59
C GLN A 145 8.57 -6.95 -28.63
N ARG A 146 8.85 -6.28 -27.50
CA ARG A 146 8.78 -4.82 -27.39
C ARG A 146 10.04 -4.18 -27.97
N HIS A 147 9.89 -3.00 -28.57
CA HIS A 147 10.98 -2.09 -28.88
C HIS A 147 11.64 -1.59 -27.59
N GLU A 148 12.93 -1.25 -27.62
CA GLU A 148 13.73 -0.87 -26.43
C GLU A 148 13.10 0.28 -25.62
N ASN A 149 12.47 1.24 -26.30
CA ASN A 149 11.78 2.36 -25.67
C ASN A 149 10.59 1.95 -24.78
N TRP A 150 10.01 0.75 -24.96
CA TRP A 150 8.87 0.23 -24.20
C TRP A 150 9.27 -0.74 -23.08
N LYS A 151 10.58 -0.87 -22.83
CA LYS A 151 11.14 -1.79 -21.81
C LYS A 151 11.45 -1.03 -20.50
N ALA A 152 12.47 -1.49 -19.79
CA ALA A 152 12.84 -1.01 -18.47
C ALA A 152 13.01 0.52 -18.37
N PRO A 153 13.65 1.25 -19.30
CA PRO A 153 13.82 2.70 -19.16
C PRO A 153 12.50 3.47 -19.06
N LEU A 154 11.48 3.06 -19.81
CA LEU A 154 10.15 3.66 -19.72
C LEU A 154 9.50 3.37 -18.38
N PHE A 155 9.50 2.12 -17.92
CA PHE A 155 8.87 1.77 -16.65
C PHE A 155 9.57 2.39 -15.45
N GLN A 156 10.86 2.70 -15.54
CA GLN A 156 11.53 3.53 -14.55
C GLN A 156 10.90 4.93 -14.49
N ARG A 157 10.72 5.60 -15.64
CA ARG A 157 10.05 6.91 -15.72
C ARG A 157 8.59 6.85 -15.26
N VAL A 158 7.86 5.78 -15.61
CA VAL A 158 6.47 5.57 -15.14
C VAL A 158 6.44 5.50 -13.62
N VAL A 159 7.32 4.72 -12.99
CA VAL A 159 7.42 4.62 -11.53
C VAL A 159 7.74 5.98 -10.91
N GLU A 160 8.66 6.75 -11.47
CA GLU A 160 8.98 8.11 -11.01
C GLU A 160 7.75 9.05 -11.10
N CYS A 161 7.01 9.01 -12.19
CA CYS A 161 5.76 9.79 -12.34
C CYS A 161 4.70 9.36 -11.31
N LEU A 162 4.50 8.05 -11.14
CA LEU A 162 3.53 7.53 -10.18
C LEU A 162 3.92 7.89 -8.75
N MET A 163 5.20 7.81 -8.38
CA MET A 163 5.67 8.24 -7.06
C MET A 163 5.34 9.70 -6.78
N ASN A 164 5.59 10.59 -7.75
CA ASN A 164 5.28 12.01 -7.60
C ASN A 164 3.77 12.25 -7.47
N ARG A 165 2.93 11.48 -8.18
CA ARG A 165 1.47 11.57 -8.12
C ARG A 165 0.86 10.95 -6.87
N MET A 166 1.50 9.92 -6.31
CA MET A 166 1.08 9.29 -5.06
C MET A 166 1.57 10.06 -3.83
N ALA A 167 2.57 10.92 -3.97
CA ALA A 167 3.07 11.75 -2.89
C ALA A 167 1.97 12.71 -2.41
N TYR A 168 1.91 12.91 -1.10
CA TYR A 168 1.06 13.94 -0.51
C TYR A 168 1.41 15.33 -1.08
N PRO A 169 0.46 16.28 -1.06
CA PRO A 169 0.75 17.68 -1.39
C PRO A 169 1.93 18.24 -0.57
N ALA A 170 2.67 19.18 -1.16
CA ALA A 170 3.86 19.76 -0.54
C ALA A 170 3.57 20.45 0.81
N HIS A 171 2.34 20.94 0.98
CA HIS A 171 1.85 21.64 2.15
C HIS A 171 0.89 20.79 3.01
N PHE A 172 0.78 19.49 2.74
CA PHE A 172 -0.09 18.59 3.49
C PHE A 172 0.34 18.50 4.96
N VAL A 173 -0.64 18.63 5.87
CA VAL A 173 -0.46 18.45 7.31
C VAL A 173 -1.33 17.29 7.80
N ASN A 174 -2.63 17.37 7.48
CA ASN A 174 -3.65 16.36 7.76
C ASN A 174 -4.83 16.58 6.80
N TRP A 175 -5.76 15.63 6.76
CA TRP A 175 -6.94 15.69 5.90
C TRP A 175 -7.99 16.72 6.34
N GLU A 176 -7.96 17.19 7.58
CA GLU A 176 -8.88 18.23 8.06
C GLU A 176 -8.49 19.63 7.55
N GLU A 177 -7.19 19.86 7.33
CA GLU A 177 -6.60 21.12 6.83
C GLU A 177 -6.40 21.15 5.32
N GLU A 178 -6.46 20.00 4.64
CA GLU A 178 -6.30 19.89 3.19
C GLU A 178 -7.59 20.32 2.46
N LEU A 179 -7.47 21.30 1.56
CA LEU A 179 -8.61 21.91 0.86
C LEU A 179 -8.61 21.64 -0.65
N GLU A 180 -7.46 21.28 -1.22
CA GLU A 180 -7.30 21.12 -2.67
C GLU A 180 -7.45 19.67 -3.12
N LEU A 181 -7.29 18.72 -2.20
CA LEU A 181 -7.28 17.29 -2.48
C LEU A 181 -8.24 16.52 -1.57
N ASP A 182 -9.17 15.78 -2.17
CA ASP A 182 -10.07 14.90 -1.45
C ASP A 182 -9.35 13.60 -1.02
N GLU A 183 -9.51 13.22 0.26
CA GLU A 183 -8.91 12.00 0.82
C GLU A 183 -9.34 10.74 0.05
N SER A 184 -10.62 10.65 -0.29
CA SER A 184 -11.17 9.47 -0.96
C SER A 184 -10.64 9.34 -2.40
N GLU A 185 -10.49 10.46 -3.11
CA GLU A 185 -9.86 10.48 -4.44
C GLU A 185 -8.39 10.08 -4.37
N PHE A 186 -7.63 10.61 -3.40
CA PHE A 186 -6.22 10.26 -3.23
C PHE A 186 -6.01 8.78 -2.89
N GLU A 187 -6.79 8.24 -1.96
CA GLU A 187 -6.73 6.82 -1.60
C GLU A 187 -7.17 5.92 -2.74
N GLU A 188 -8.16 6.34 -3.52
CA GLU A 188 -8.60 5.63 -4.73
C GLU A 188 -7.49 5.60 -5.79
N PHE A 189 -6.79 6.72 -6.01
CA PHE A 189 -5.60 6.75 -6.88
C PHE A 189 -4.53 5.76 -6.41
N ARG A 190 -4.16 5.83 -5.12
CA ARG A 190 -3.19 4.91 -4.51
C ARG A 190 -3.63 3.45 -4.62
N ARG A 191 -4.93 3.17 -4.58
CA ARG A 191 -5.48 1.83 -4.80
C ARG A 191 -5.28 1.36 -6.24
N MET A 192 -5.59 2.20 -7.23
CA MET A 192 -5.52 1.86 -8.66
C MET A 192 -4.09 1.64 -9.16
N VAL A 193 -3.11 2.40 -8.68
CA VAL A 193 -1.71 2.31 -9.12
C VAL A 193 -0.98 1.05 -8.64
N LYS A 194 -1.54 0.29 -7.70
CA LYS A 194 -0.87 -0.87 -7.09
C LYS A 194 -0.45 -1.91 -8.13
N ASP A 195 -1.35 -2.23 -9.06
CA ASP A 195 -1.10 -3.25 -10.08
C ASP A 195 -0.01 -2.80 -11.06
N VAL A 196 0.04 -1.51 -11.41
CA VAL A 196 1.09 -0.93 -12.25
C VAL A 196 2.45 -0.99 -11.54
N LEU A 197 2.52 -0.69 -10.24
CA LEU A 197 3.76 -0.77 -9.46
C LEU A 197 4.28 -2.21 -9.34
N VAL A 198 3.39 -3.18 -9.09
CA VAL A 198 3.75 -4.60 -9.05
C VAL A 198 4.26 -5.07 -10.43
N SER A 199 3.57 -4.66 -11.50
CA SER A 199 3.98 -4.96 -12.87
C SER A 199 5.34 -4.34 -13.22
N ALA A 200 5.57 -3.08 -12.82
CA ALA A 200 6.86 -2.40 -12.97
C ALA A 200 7.97 -3.13 -12.22
N TYR A 201 7.71 -3.65 -11.00
CA TYR A 201 8.68 -4.48 -10.27
C TYR A 201 9.07 -5.75 -11.04
N PHE A 202 8.13 -6.43 -11.69
CA PHE A 202 8.45 -7.64 -12.48
C PHE A 202 9.42 -7.36 -13.64
N LEU A 203 9.37 -6.16 -14.22
CA LEU A 203 10.27 -5.74 -15.27
C LEU A 203 11.61 -5.19 -14.74
N LEU A 204 11.55 -4.34 -13.71
CA LEU A 204 12.70 -3.59 -13.19
C LEU A 204 13.52 -4.35 -12.14
N ARG A 205 12.92 -5.31 -11.45
CA ARG A 205 13.56 -6.19 -10.44
C ARG A 205 14.34 -5.41 -9.39
N VAL A 206 15.61 -5.76 -9.16
CA VAL A 206 16.47 -5.09 -8.17
C VAL A 206 16.56 -3.58 -8.39
N ASN A 207 16.46 -3.10 -9.65
CA ASN A 207 16.51 -1.66 -9.92
C ASN A 207 15.31 -0.92 -9.33
N TYR A 208 14.11 -1.53 -9.31
CA TYR A 208 12.94 -0.96 -8.65
C TYR A 208 13.20 -0.73 -7.16
N VAL A 209 13.65 -1.79 -6.46
CA VAL A 209 13.90 -1.73 -5.03
C VAL A 209 15.04 -0.77 -4.71
N ARG A 210 16.09 -0.76 -5.55
CA ARG A 210 17.23 0.14 -5.42
C ARG A 210 16.84 1.60 -5.59
N SER A 211 16.00 1.94 -6.57
CA SER A 211 15.54 3.32 -6.76
C SER A 211 14.74 3.81 -5.56
N MET A 212 13.82 3.00 -5.02
CA MET A 212 13.07 3.35 -3.81
C MET A 212 14.00 3.51 -2.60
N ALA A 213 14.94 2.59 -2.42
CA ALA A 213 15.92 2.67 -1.34
C ALA A 213 16.78 3.94 -1.47
N GLN A 214 17.24 4.29 -2.67
CA GLN A 214 17.99 5.52 -2.90
C GLN A 214 17.18 6.76 -2.52
N THR A 215 15.89 6.83 -2.88
CA THR A 215 15.01 7.92 -2.46
C THR A 215 14.94 8.07 -0.94
N LEU A 216 14.90 6.95 -0.21
CA LEU A 216 14.86 6.94 1.27
C LEU A 216 16.22 7.29 1.91
N MET A 217 17.31 6.95 1.24
CA MET A 217 18.68 7.15 1.70
C MET A 217 19.28 8.50 1.30
N THR A 218 18.67 9.20 0.34
CA THR A 218 19.10 10.55 -0.04
C THR A 218 19.04 11.44 1.20
N GLN A 219 20.14 12.18 1.47
CA GLN A 219 20.37 12.89 2.74
C GLN A 219 19.13 13.65 3.25
N GLN A 220 18.99 13.75 4.58
CA GLN A 220 17.82 14.24 5.33
C GLN A 220 17.17 15.55 4.83
N HIS A 221 17.85 16.37 4.02
CA HIS A 221 17.32 17.62 3.48
C HIS A 221 17.02 17.60 1.97
N ALA A 222 17.33 16.53 1.27
CA ALA A 222 17.30 16.50 -0.19
C ALA A 222 15.96 16.02 -0.76
N ALA A 223 15.30 15.05 -0.12
CA ALA A 223 14.02 14.51 -0.57
C ALA A 223 12.88 14.96 0.37
N PRO A 224 11.80 15.56 -0.16
CA PRO A 224 10.59 15.86 0.63
C PRO A 224 10.03 14.61 1.29
N TRP A 225 9.48 14.75 2.50
CA TRP A 225 8.95 13.60 3.26
C TRP A 225 7.83 12.88 2.50
N GLN A 226 7.08 13.60 1.68
CA GLN A 226 5.99 13.07 0.84
C GLN A 226 6.51 12.06 -0.19
N VAL A 227 7.67 12.33 -0.79
CA VAL A 227 8.31 11.44 -1.76
C VAL A 227 8.92 10.22 -1.05
N GLN A 228 9.46 10.42 0.16
CA GLN A 228 9.95 9.30 0.99
C GLN A 228 8.80 8.37 1.39
N GLU A 229 7.68 8.92 1.83
CA GLU A 229 6.50 8.13 2.16
C GLU A 229 5.95 7.39 0.92
N ALA A 230 5.86 8.05 -0.24
CA ALA A 230 5.43 7.39 -1.48
C ALA A 230 6.38 6.24 -1.89
N ALA A 231 7.68 6.35 -1.64
CA ALA A 231 8.64 5.28 -1.86
C ALA A 231 8.42 4.09 -0.92
N LEU A 232 8.09 4.34 0.36
CA LEU A 232 7.72 3.29 1.32
C LEU A 232 6.41 2.61 0.91
N PHE A 233 5.43 3.37 0.46
CA PHE A 233 4.18 2.84 -0.08
C PHE A 233 4.45 1.90 -1.26
N ALA A 234 5.26 2.32 -2.24
CA ALA A 234 5.61 1.51 -3.40
C ALA A 234 6.34 0.19 -3.02
N LEU A 235 7.27 0.26 -2.06
CA LEU A 235 7.94 -0.93 -1.52
C LEU A 235 6.97 -1.87 -0.80
N THR A 236 6.01 -1.33 -0.05
CA THR A 236 4.97 -2.10 0.65
C THR A 236 4.03 -2.80 -0.34
N VAL A 237 3.58 -2.10 -1.39
CA VAL A 237 2.73 -2.66 -2.45
C VAL A 237 3.40 -3.85 -3.15
N SER A 238 4.69 -3.75 -3.45
CA SER A 238 5.46 -4.80 -4.12
C SER A 238 6.01 -5.90 -3.18
N SER A 239 5.78 -5.78 -1.87
CA SER A 239 6.39 -6.62 -0.83
C SER A 239 6.18 -8.13 -1.03
N ARG A 240 4.99 -8.56 -1.47
CA ARG A 240 4.69 -9.99 -1.70
C ARG A 240 5.65 -10.60 -2.72
N GLU A 241 5.84 -9.92 -3.85
CA GLU A 241 6.66 -10.39 -4.96
C GLU A 241 8.16 -10.24 -4.66
N VAL A 242 8.55 -9.20 -3.92
CA VAL A 242 9.92 -9.04 -3.41
C VAL A 242 10.26 -10.15 -2.41
N CYS A 243 9.39 -10.43 -1.45
CA CYS A 243 9.57 -11.52 -0.48
C CYS A 243 9.61 -12.90 -1.15
N ALA A 244 8.75 -13.14 -2.14
CA ALA A 244 8.78 -14.37 -2.93
C ALA A 244 10.12 -14.55 -3.63
N ARG A 245 10.65 -13.47 -4.24
CA ARG A 245 11.97 -13.46 -4.88
C ARG A 245 13.08 -13.80 -3.89
N ILE A 246 13.12 -13.15 -2.73
CA ILE A 246 14.14 -13.38 -1.69
C ILE A 246 14.12 -14.83 -1.17
N LYS A 247 12.94 -15.43 -1.04
CA LYS A 247 12.74 -16.81 -0.54
C LYS A 247 12.98 -17.89 -1.58
N ALA A 248 12.85 -17.58 -2.87
CA ALA A 248 12.93 -18.57 -3.94
C ALA A 248 14.22 -19.38 -3.85
N ARG A 249 14.12 -20.71 -3.95
CA ARG A 249 15.26 -21.63 -4.00
C ARG A 249 15.51 -22.04 -5.46
N GLY A 250 16.77 -22.03 -5.89
CA GLY A 250 17.14 -22.33 -7.29
C GLY A 250 17.16 -21.10 -8.21
N GLY A 251 17.32 -21.36 -9.51
CA GLY A 251 17.51 -20.37 -10.57
C GLY A 251 18.91 -20.45 -11.20
N GLY A 252 19.03 -20.02 -12.46
CA GLY A 252 20.32 -19.84 -13.13
C GLY A 252 21.18 -18.78 -12.45
N THR A 253 22.46 -18.69 -12.82
CA THR A 253 23.44 -17.78 -12.20
C THR A 253 22.98 -16.30 -12.20
N SER A 254 22.37 -15.83 -13.29
CA SER A 254 21.83 -14.47 -13.41
C SER A 254 20.68 -14.21 -12.43
N VAL A 255 19.74 -15.15 -12.33
CA VAL A 255 18.59 -15.09 -11.40
C VAL A 255 19.05 -15.13 -9.95
N GLY A 256 20.05 -15.96 -9.65
CA GLY A 256 20.66 -16.05 -8.32
C GLY A 256 21.32 -14.74 -7.90
N ARG A 257 22.03 -14.07 -8.82
CA ARG A 257 22.68 -12.78 -8.57
C ARG A 257 21.66 -11.67 -8.30
N ASP A 258 20.64 -11.52 -9.14
CA ASP A 258 19.57 -10.53 -8.93
C ASP A 258 18.83 -10.73 -7.60
N ARG A 259 18.56 -11.99 -7.21
CA ARG A 259 17.97 -12.33 -5.91
C ARG A 259 18.87 -11.89 -4.75
N GLU A 260 20.16 -12.17 -4.85
CA GLU A 260 21.12 -11.80 -3.81
C GLU A 260 21.23 -10.28 -3.70
N GLU A 261 21.37 -9.57 -4.82
CA GLU A 261 21.40 -8.10 -4.83
C GLU A 261 20.10 -7.50 -4.26
N THR A 262 18.94 -8.04 -4.62
CA THR A 262 17.65 -7.61 -4.03
C THR A 262 17.63 -7.83 -2.52
N THR A 263 18.13 -8.98 -2.06
CA THR A 263 18.22 -9.30 -0.62
C THR A 263 19.12 -8.29 0.10
N GLN A 264 20.30 -7.99 -0.46
CA GLN A 264 21.26 -7.04 0.13
C GLN A 264 20.69 -5.63 0.21
N VAL A 265 20.00 -5.15 -0.84
CA VAL A 265 19.35 -3.83 -0.82
C VAL A 265 18.31 -3.76 0.29
N VAL A 266 17.43 -4.75 0.39
CA VAL A 266 16.37 -4.79 1.42
C VAL A 266 16.92 -4.85 2.84
N LEU A 267 17.94 -5.69 3.08
CA LEU A 267 18.59 -5.79 4.40
C LEU A 267 19.34 -4.50 4.77
N SER A 268 20.05 -3.90 3.81
CA SER A 268 20.75 -2.63 4.04
C SER A 268 19.78 -1.50 4.35
N LEU A 269 18.63 -1.46 3.67
CA LEU A 269 17.59 -0.49 3.94
C LEU A 269 17.01 -0.69 5.35
N ALA A 270 16.74 -1.93 5.77
CA ALA A 270 16.26 -2.21 7.12
C ALA A 270 17.25 -1.75 8.19
N GLN A 271 18.54 -2.02 7.99
CA GLN A 271 19.60 -1.60 8.90
C GLN A 271 19.70 -0.07 9.00
N GLN A 272 19.59 0.64 7.88
CA GLN A 272 19.66 2.09 7.88
C GLN A 272 18.42 2.75 8.48
N LEU A 273 17.23 2.23 8.17
CA LEU A 273 15.96 2.73 8.70
C LEU A 273 15.81 2.47 10.20
N CYS A 274 16.20 1.29 10.69
CA CYS A 274 16.05 0.94 12.11
C CYS A 274 17.24 1.36 12.98
N GLY A 275 18.38 1.65 12.36
CA GLY A 275 19.61 2.06 13.03
C GLY A 275 20.15 1.04 14.04
N THR A 276 21.26 1.38 14.70
CA THR A 276 21.74 0.66 15.89
C THR A 276 20.94 1.05 17.13
N ASP A 277 20.52 2.30 17.22
CA ASP A 277 19.63 2.85 18.25
C ASP A 277 18.23 3.04 17.67
N GLN A 278 17.30 2.16 18.06
CA GLN A 278 15.94 2.14 17.55
C GLN A 278 15.14 3.38 18.01
N ALA A 279 15.44 3.94 19.18
CA ALA A 279 14.75 5.12 19.67
C ALA A 279 15.13 6.35 18.85
N ALA A 280 16.43 6.55 18.60
CA ALA A 280 16.92 7.61 17.73
C ALA A 280 16.38 7.46 16.29
N ALA A 281 16.30 6.23 15.78
CA ALA A 281 15.78 5.96 14.45
C ALA A 281 14.29 6.33 14.32
N VAL A 282 13.45 5.89 15.27
CA VAL A 282 12.01 6.23 15.31
C VAL A 282 11.81 7.74 15.41
N GLN A 283 12.53 8.41 16.31
CA GLN A 283 12.46 9.87 16.45
C GLN A 283 12.92 10.59 15.17
N GLY A 284 13.99 10.12 14.54
CA GLY A 284 14.52 10.71 13.31
C GLY A 284 13.61 10.54 12.09
N MET A 285 12.69 9.56 12.07
CA MET A 285 11.64 9.46 11.06
C MET A 285 10.46 10.36 11.39
N ALA A 286 10.00 10.32 12.64
CA ALA A 286 8.87 11.13 13.08
C ALA A 286 9.15 12.63 12.99
N SER A 287 10.39 13.05 13.21
CA SER A 287 10.83 14.44 13.02
C SER A 287 10.77 14.89 11.56
N ARG A 288 10.71 13.95 10.59
CA ARG A 288 10.44 14.28 9.18
C ARG A 288 8.95 14.45 8.98
N HIS A 289 8.19 13.39 9.26
CA HIS A 289 6.73 13.38 9.31
C HIS A 289 6.25 12.04 9.88
N TRP A 290 5.16 12.03 10.65
CA TRP A 290 4.63 10.79 11.23
C TRP A 290 4.14 9.79 10.16
N LEU A 291 3.68 10.25 8.99
CA LEU A 291 3.32 9.36 7.87
C LEU A 291 4.51 8.58 7.29
N VAL A 292 5.73 9.15 7.34
CA VAL A 292 6.94 8.41 6.96
C VAL A 292 7.17 7.26 7.94
N LEU A 293 6.95 7.49 9.24
CA LEU A 293 7.05 6.45 10.26
C LEU A 293 5.94 5.38 10.09
N VAL A 294 4.72 5.77 9.73
CA VAL A 294 3.64 4.83 9.36
C VAL A 294 4.09 3.94 8.20
N GLY A 295 4.52 4.53 7.08
CA GLY A 295 4.99 3.79 5.91
C GLY A 295 6.17 2.85 6.22
N ALA A 296 7.08 3.27 7.11
CA ALA A 296 8.19 2.43 7.55
C ALA A 296 7.72 1.24 8.38
N CYS A 297 6.76 1.43 9.29
CA CYS A 297 6.16 0.35 10.05
C CYS A 297 5.50 -0.67 9.13
N GLU A 298 4.64 -0.21 8.21
CA GLU A 298 3.93 -1.08 7.25
C GLU A 298 4.88 -1.85 6.34
N TRP A 299 5.94 -1.20 5.89
CA TRP A 299 7.00 -1.84 5.11
C TRP A 299 7.69 -2.95 5.91
N ILE A 300 8.11 -2.67 7.16
CA ILE A 300 8.71 -3.70 8.04
C ILE A 300 7.75 -4.88 8.21
N GLY A 301 6.47 -4.62 8.50
CA GLY A 301 5.46 -5.65 8.67
C GLY A 301 5.25 -6.50 7.42
N SER A 302 5.18 -5.86 6.26
CA SER A 302 4.93 -6.52 4.97
C SER A 302 6.09 -7.39 4.50
N TYR A 303 7.31 -7.11 4.98
CA TYR A 303 8.51 -7.87 4.69
C TYR A 303 8.83 -8.97 5.71
N ALA A 304 7.91 -9.31 6.62
CA ALA A 304 8.09 -10.35 7.64
C ALA A 304 8.62 -11.69 7.07
N ALA A 305 8.16 -12.09 5.88
CA ALA A 305 8.61 -13.31 5.22
C ALA A 305 10.09 -13.25 4.76
N ALA A 306 10.59 -12.07 4.38
CA ALA A 306 12.00 -11.87 4.05
C ALA A 306 12.87 -11.90 5.32
N TRP A 307 12.43 -11.27 6.41
CA TRP A 307 13.11 -11.28 7.70
C TRP A 307 13.25 -12.71 8.25
N ALA A 308 12.16 -13.47 8.18
CA ALA A 308 12.13 -14.89 8.54
C ALA A 308 13.10 -15.74 7.70
N ALA A 309 13.36 -15.36 6.45
CA ALA A 309 14.29 -16.08 5.58
C ALA A 309 15.76 -15.65 5.75
N LYS A 310 16.04 -14.37 6.03
CA LYS A 310 17.38 -13.79 5.84
C LYS A 310 18.00 -13.11 7.06
N CYS A 311 17.22 -12.57 7.98
CA CYS A 311 17.77 -11.90 9.18
C CYS A 311 18.20 -12.92 10.24
N ASP A 312 19.19 -12.61 11.07
CA ASP A 312 19.41 -13.35 12.31
C ASP A 312 18.36 -12.95 13.38
N PRO A 313 18.21 -13.73 14.47
CA PRO A 313 17.24 -13.43 15.53
C PRO A 313 17.42 -12.04 16.18
N ASP A 314 18.66 -11.54 16.30
CA ASP A 314 18.93 -10.23 16.92
C ASP A 314 18.45 -9.09 16.02
N SER A 315 18.70 -9.18 14.72
CA SER A 315 18.11 -8.25 13.75
C SER A 315 16.58 -8.26 13.76
N VAL A 316 15.93 -9.42 13.87
CA VAL A 316 14.47 -9.49 14.01
C VAL A 316 14.01 -8.81 15.31
N TYR A 317 14.71 -9.02 16.42
CA TYR A 317 14.39 -8.38 17.70
C TYR A 317 14.51 -6.84 17.62
N LYS A 318 15.53 -6.32 16.91
CA LYS A 318 15.66 -4.88 16.66
C LYS A 318 14.46 -4.31 15.88
N LEU A 319 13.93 -5.05 14.90
CA LEU A 319 12.71 -4.66 14.18
C LEU A 319 11.49 -4.62 15.13
N LEU A 320 11.33 -5.63 15.99
CA LEU A 320 10.25 -5.66 16.98
C LEU A 320 10.33 -4.48 17.96
N LYS A 321 11.55 -4.17 18.44
CA LYS A 321 11.79 -3.03 19.32
C LYS A 321 11.50 -1.70 18.64
N PHE A 322 11.92 -1.53 17.38
CA PHE A 322 11.57 -0.37 16.56
C PHE A 322 10.06 -0.16 16.51
N LEU A 323 9.29 -1.22 16.21
CA LEU A 323 7.83 -1.16 16.13
C LEU A 323 7.17 -0.86 17.48
N CYS A 324 7.69 -1.40 18.59
CA CYS A 324 7.19 -1.08 19.93
C CYS A 324 7.39 0.40 20.28
N ILE A 325 8.56 0.97 19.96
CA ILE A 325 8.85 2.39 20.20
C ILE A 325 7.99 3.27 19.28
N ALA A 326 7.85 2.90 18.01
CA ALA A 326 7.02 3.63 17.04
C ALA A 326 5.55 3.70 17.48
N MET A 327 5.02 2.59 18.00
CA MET A 327 3.67 2.51 18.54
C MET A 327 3.44 3.45 19.73
N ASP A 328 4.47 3.73 20.53
CA ASP A 328 4.37 4.67 21.65
C ASP A 328 4.40 6.14 21.23
N LEU A 329 4.96 6.45 20.05
CA LEU A 329 5.26 7.84 19.72
C LEU A 329 4.03 8.67 19.35
N HIS A 330 3.10 8.11 18.57
CA HIS A 330 1.95 8.85 18.03
C HIS A 330 0.73 7.95 17.84
N GLN A 331 -0.47 8.47 18.11
CA GLN A 331 -1.72 7.68 18.04
C GLN A 331 -1.96 7.09 16.63
N MET A 332 -1.78 7.91 15.59
CA MET A 332 -1.92 7.46 14.19
C MET A 332 -0.92 6.37 13.77
N VAL A 333 0.20 6.22 14.50
CA VAL A 333 1.23 5.21 14.22
C VAL A 333 0.92 3.89 14.94
N ALA A 334 0.13 3.93 16.02
CA ALA A 334 -0.07 2.79 16.90
C ALA A 334 -0.64 1.57 16.17
N LYS A 335 -1.71 1.75 15.40
CA LYS A 335 -2.37 0.67 14.65
C LYS A 335 -1.48 0.07 13.54
N PRO A 336 -0.86 0.85 12.63
CA PRO A 336 0.10 0.32 11.66
C PRO A 336 1.30 -0.41 12.30
N ALA A 337 1.85 0.13 13.39
CA ALA A 337 2.96 -0.47 14.11
C ALA A 337 2.56 -1.79 14.78
N ALA A 338 1.41 -1.84 15.46
CA ALA A 338 0.87 -3.05 16.09
C ALA A 338 0.60 -4.16 15.08
N LYS A 339 -0.03 -3.84 13.93
CA LYS A 339 -0.27 -4.80 12.84
C LYS A 339 1.04 -5.34 12.27
N SER A 340 2.04 -4.47 12.13
CA SER A 340 3.36 -4.84 11.63
C SER A 340 4.13 -5.68 12.64
N LEU A 341 4.03 -5.37 13.92
CA LEU A 341 4.61 -6.14 15.02
C LEU A 341 4.06 -7.56 15.01
N LYS A 342 2.73 -7.70 14.90
CA LYS A 342 2.07 -9.00 14.73
C LYS A 342 2.64 -9.77 13.56
N ASN A 343 2.73 -9.15 12.38
CA ASN A 343 3.22 -9.81 11.17
C ASN A 343 4.66 -10.31 11.34
N VAL A 344 5.54 -9.51 11.96
CA VAL A 344 6.92 -9.90 12.23
C VAL A 344 6.99 -11.03 13.25
N MET A 345 6.26 -10.93 14.38
CA MET A 345 6.21 -11.98 15.40
C MET A 345 5.75 -13.32 14.83
N VAL A 346 4.65 -13.32 14.06
CA VAL A 346 4.11 -14.54 13.44
C VAL A 346 5.04 -15.06 12.34
N GLY A 347 5.46 -14.19 11.42
CA GLY A 347 6.30 -14.57 10.28
C GLY A 347 7.68 -15.08 10.68
N CYS A 348 8.27 -14.54 11.75
CA CYS A 348 9.60 -14.90 12.24
C CYS A 348 9.59 -15.88 13.43
N SER A 349 8.41 -16.37 13.84
CA SER A 349 8.23 -17.19 15.04
C SER A 349 9.18 -18.40 15.11
N THR A 350 9.23 -19.20 14.06
CA THR A 350 10.15 -20.37 13.97
C THR A 350 11.61 -20.02 14.27
N LYS A 351 12.08 -18.84 13.84
CA LYS A 351 13.44 -18.38 14.04
C LYS A 351 13.67 -17.87 15.46
N LEU A 352 12.72 -17.11 15.99
CA LEU A 352 12.78 -16.58 17.36
C LEU A 352 12.68 -17.71 18.40
N VAL A 353 11.87 -18.72 18.12
CA VAL A 353 11.71 -19.91 18.97
C VAL A 353 12.93 -20.82 18.91
N ALA A 354 13.61 -20.93 17.76
CA ALA A 354 14.80 -21.77 17.65
C ALA A 354 16.03 -21.23 18.38
N ASP A 355 16.08 -19.93 18.69
CA ASP A 355 17.19 -19.27 19.38
C ASP A 355 16.93 -19.14 20.90
N PRO A 356 17.70 -19.83 21.78
CA PRO A 356 17.51 -19.75 23.22
C PRO A 356 17.61 -18.32 23.78
N ALA A 357 18.48 -17.49 23.21
CA ALA A 357 18.62 -16.10 23.65
C ALA A 357 17.39 -15.26 23.28
N ALA A 358 16.74 -15.53 22.15
CA ALA A 358 15.47 -14.91 21.77
C ALA A 358 14.30 -15.41 22.62
N GLN A 359 14.26 -16.68 23.01
CA GLN A 359 13.20 -17.23 23.87
C GLN A 359 13.02 -16.45 25.18
N HIS A 360 14.11 -15.97 25.79
CA HIS A 360 14.05 -15.13 26.99
C HIS A 360 13.62 -13.67 26.72
N ARG A 361 13.87 -13.17 25.51
CA ARG A 361 13.53 -11.79 25.10
C ARG A 361 12.10 -11.64 24.61
N VAL A 362 11.51 -12.71 24.07
CA VAL A 362 10.13 -12.72 23.55
C VAL A 362 9.10 -12.30 24.60
N PRO A 363 9.09 -12.85 25.83
CA PRO A 363 8.11 -12.46 26.84
C PRO A 363 8.22 -11.00 27.25
N GLN A 364 9.46 -10.49 27.34
CA GLN A 364 9.71 -9.07 27.64
C GLN A 364 9.21 -8.16 26.51
N CYS A 365 9.44 -8.52 25.25
CA CYS A 365 8.92 -7.76 24.10
C CYS A 365 7.39 -7.79 24.05
N ALA A 366 6.77 -8.94 24.33
CA ALA A 366 5.31 -9.08 24.40
C ALA A 366 4.72 -8.20 25.52
N LYS A 367 5.37 -8.16 26.68
CA LYS A 367 5.01 -7.28 27.79
C LYS A 367 5.05 -5.82 27.38
N GLU A 368 6.19 -5.36 26.87
CA GLU A 368 6.40 -3.97 26.46
C GLU A 368 5.39 -3.55 25.39
N ALA A 369 5.16 -4.41 24.39
CA ALA A 369 4.18 -4.13 23.34
C ALA A 369 2.75 -4.01 23.90
N MET A 370 2.35 -4.93 24.79
CA MET A 370 1.00 -4.91 25.39
C MET A 370 0.80 -3.70 26.29
N GLU A 371 1.79 -3.38 27.14
CA GLU A 371 1.74 -2.20 28.00
C GLU A 371 1.63 -0.91 27.17
N THR A 372 2.45 -0.78 26.12
CA THR A 372 2.42 0.38 25.22
C THR A 372 1.09 0.53 24.51
N VAL A 373 0.54 -0.55 23.93
CA VAL A 373 -0.70 -0.45 23.14
C VAL A 373 -1.93 -0.17 24.01
N LEU A 374 -1.96 -0.69 25.24
CA LEU A 374 -3.02 -0.39 26.20
C LEU A 374 -3.05 1.09 26.61
N MET A 375 -1.91 1.80 26.54
CA MET A 375 -1.90 3.24 26.78
C MET A 375 -2.51 4.04 25.62
N LYS A 376 -2.58 3.48 24.40
CA LYS A 376 -3.14 4.16 23.22
C LYS A 376 -4.65 4.03 23.08
N GLN A 377 -5.28 3.08 23.78
CA GLN A 377 -6.73 2.86 23.76
C GLN A 377 -7.32 2.58 22.35
N ASP A 378 -6.46 2.17 21.40
CA ASP A 378 -6.85 1.78 20.04
C ASP A 378 -7.14 0.27 20.00
N GLU A 379 -8.40 -0.08 19.73
CA GLU A 379 -8.87 -1.48 19.78
C GLU A 379 -8.15 -2.38 18.78
N ASP A 380 -8.03 -1.93 17.53
CA ASP A 380 -7.40 -2.70 16.46
C ASP A 380 -5.91 -2.97 16.73
N ALA A 381 -5.23 -1.99 17.33
CA ALA A 381 -3.86 -2.13 17.77
C ALA A 381 -3.74 -3.14 18.92
N ILE A 382 -4.60 -3.04 19.95
CA ILE A 382 -4.62 -3.97 21.09
C ILE A 382 -4.82 -5.41 20.59
N ILE A 383 -5.82 -5.62 19.74
CA ILE A 383 -6.13 -6.94 19.14
C ILE A 383 -4.94 -7.48 18.34
N SER A 384 -4.31 -6.62 17.54
CA SER A 384 -3.16 -7.02 16.72
C SER A 384 -1.97 -7.47 17.57
N VAL A 385 -1.63 -6.71 18.63
CA VAL A 385 -0.55 -7.09 19.57
C VAL A 385 -0.93 -8.37 20.32
N ALA A 386 -2.16 -8.48 20.81
CA ALA A 386 -2.66 -9.66 21.52
C ALA A 386 -2.53 -10.93 20.66
N GLU A 387 -2.98 -10.89 19.40
CA GLU A 387 -2.86 -12.00 18.46
C GLU A 387 -1.39 -12.37 18.19
N GLY A 388 -0.55 -11.38 17.89
CA GLY A 388 0.86 -11.59 17.55
C GLY A 388 1.66 -12.21 18.69
N CYS A 389 1.51 -11.65 19.89
CA CYS A 389 2.18 -12.13 21.10
C CYS A 389 1.73 -13.55 21.43
N THR A 390 0.41 -13.81 21.43
CA THR A 390 -0.14 -15.13 21.74
C THR A 390 0.41 -16.19 20.79
N ARG A 391 0.29 -15.97 19.48
CA ARG A 391 0.76 -16.92 18.46
C ARG A 391 2.26 -17.22 18.53
N LEU A 392 3.07 -16.28 19.02
CA LEU A 392 4.50 -16.48 19.22
C LEU A 392 4.79 -17.21 20.54
N ILE A 393 4.15 -16.79 21.64
CA ILE A 393 4.33 -17.38 22.97
C ILE A 393 3.94 -18.86 22.95
N VAL A 394 2.82 -19.23 22.33
CA VAL A 394 2.40 -20.65 22.20
C VAL A 394 3.29 -21.47 21.28
N GLN A 395 4.39 -20.94 20.76
CA GLN A 395 5.40 -21.74 20.05
C GLN A 395 6.65 -21.99 20.88
N LEU A 396 6.80 -21.39 22.07
CA LEU A 396 7.98 -21.60 22.93
C LEU A 396 8.07 -23.05 23.42
N PRO A 397 9.26 -23.67 23.44
CA PRO A 397 9.37 -25.12 23.68
C PRO A 397 9.03 -25.54 25.12
N ASP A 398 9.20 -24.63 26.09
CA ASP A 398 8.99 -24.90 27.51
C ASP A 398 7.62 -24.42 28.00
N ASP A 399 6.77 -25.33 28.49
CA ASP A 399 5.42 -25.01 28.95
C ASP A 399 5.41 -24.07 30.15
N ALA A 400 6.40 -24.14 31.05
CA ALA A 400 6.50 -23.22 32.19
C ALA A 400 6.76 -21.78 31.71
N THR A 401 7.66 -21.61 30.73
CA THR A 401 7.90 -20.32 30.07
C THR A 401 6.66 -19.84 29.34
N VAL A 402 5.91 -20.72 28.65
CA VAL A 402 4.64 -20.34 28.01
C VAL A 402 3.64 -19.83 29.04
N GLN A 403 3.40 -20.57 30.12
CA GLN A 403 2.46 -20.19 31.17
C GLN A 403 2.84 -18.84 31.80
N MET A 404 4.11 -18.66 32.14
CA MET A 404 4.62 -17.39 32.67
C MET A 404 4.39 -16.23 31.69
N SER A 405 4.70 -16.44 30.41
CA SER A 405 4.59 -15.42 29.37
C SER A 405 3.13 -15.04 29.08
N MET A 406 2.22 -16.02 29.07
CA MET A 406 0.78 -15.77 28.95
C MET A 406 0.25 -14.99 30.14
N GLY A 407 0.70 -15.31 31.36
CA GLY A 407 0.38 -14.54 32.56
C GLY A 407 0.82 -13.09 32.45
N ILE A 408 2.03 -12.84 31.96
CA ILE A 408 2.56 -11.49 31.69
C ILE A 408 1.70 -10.75 30.67
N LEU A 409 1.27 -11.42 29.60
CA LEU A 409 0.44 -10.82 28.53
C LEU A 409 -0.97 -10.45 29.02
N ILE A 410 -1.61 -11.31 29.83
CA ILE A 410 -3.02 -11.17 30.21
C ILE A 410 -3.23 -10.30 31.43
N THR A 411 -2.28 -10.30 32.38
CA THR A 411 -2.45 -9.56 33.65
C THR A 411 -2.81 -8.09 33.44
N PRO A 412 -2.16 -7.32 32.55
CA PRO A 412 -2.53 -5.93 32.29
C PRO A 412 -3.95 -5.78 31.75
N LEU A 413 -4.40 -6.69 30.87
CA LEU A 413 -5.77 -6.68 30.32
C LEU A 413 -6.81 -6.95 31.41
N VAL A 414 -6.59 -7.96 32.26
CA VAL A 414 -7.50 -8.29 33.36
C VAL A 414 -7.61 -7.13 34.34
N GLN A 415 -6.51 -6.50 34.72
CA GLN A 415 -6.51 -5.32 35.60
C GLN A 415 -7.30 -4.16 35.00
N ARG A 416 -7.16 -3.92 33.70
CA ARG A 416 -7.90 -2.87 32.98
C ARG A 416 -9.38 -3.19 32.85
N CYS A 417 -9.75 -4.45 32.59
CA CYS A 417 -11.14 -4.91 32.64
C CYS A 417 -11.75 -4.70 34.03
N GLU A 418 -11.06 -5.10 35.11
CA GLU A 418 -11.56 -4.93 36.47
C GLU A 418 -11.76 -3.44 36.80
N ALA A 419 -10.80 -2.58 36.44
CA ALA A 419 -10.91 -1.14 36.62
C ALA A 419 -12.11 -0.54 35.85
N ALA A 420 -12.28 -0.90 34.58
CA ALA A 420 -13.42 -0.45 33.77
C ALA A 420 -14.75 -0.96 34.36
N LEU A 421 -14.81 -2.23 34.76
CA LEU A 421 -16.00 -2.84 35.34
C LEU A 421 -16.44 -2.16 36.65
N LEU A 422 -15.49 -1.65 37.46
CA LEU A 422 -15.81 -0.91 38.68
C LEU A 422 -16.53 0.42 38.41
N LEU A 423 -16.29 1.04 37.25
CA LEU A 423 -16.91 2.30 36.84
C LEU A 423 -18.32 2.11 36.25
N VAL A 424 -18.65 0.91 35.78
CA VAL A 424 -19.99 0.58 35.28
C VAL A 424 -20.97 0.48 36.46
N PRO A 425 -22.08 1.22 36.51
CA PRO A 425 -23.03 1.14 37.63
C PRO A 425 -23.73 -0.22 37.69
N ALA A 426 -24.13 -0.64 38.88
CA ALA A 426 -24.82 -1.92 39.08
C ALA A 426 -26.29 -1.92 38.59
N SER A 427 -26.89 -0.75 38.37
CA SER A 427 -28.26 -0.59 37.87
C SER A 427 -28.35 0.53 36.82
N THR A 428 -29.36 0.43 35.95
CA THR A 428 -29.63 1.39 34.86
C THR A 428 -30.62 2.49 35.25
N GLU A 429 -31.10 2.49 36.50
CA GLU A 429 -32.21 3.35 36.97
C GLU A 429 -31.92 4.86 36.91
N SER A 430 -30.64 5.25 36.90
CA SER A 430 -30.19 6.66 36.85
C SER A 430 -29.76 7.12 35.45
N GLY A 431 -29.94 6.28 34.42
CA GLY A 431 -29.35 6.50 33.10
C GLY A 431 -27.85 6.21 33.07
N LEU A 432 -27.30 5.99 31.88
CA LEU A 432 -25.85 5.82 31.70
C LEU A 432 -25.17 7.19 31.74
N SER A 433 -24.28 7.39 32.71
CA SER A 433 -23.35 8.51 32.65
C SER A 433 -22.38 8.34 31.49
N GLU A 434 -21.85 9.45 30.96
CA GLU A 434 -20.80 9.44 29.93
C GLU A 434 -19.61 8.56 30.34
N HIS A 435 -19.18 8.67 31.61
CA HIS A 435 -18.10 7.87 32.18
C HIS A 435 -18.43 6.36 32.20
N ALA A 436 -19.68 5.99 32.44
CA ALA A 436 -20.11 4.59 32.39
C ALA A 436 -20.14 4.06 30.95
N SER A 437 -20.49 4.90 29.98
CA SER A 437 -20.42 4.58 28.55
C SER A 437 -18.98 4.33 28.11
N GLU A 438 -18.06 5.25 28.43
CA GLU A 438 -16.63 5.10 28.14
C GLU A 438 -16.04 3.85 28.79
N ALA A 439 -16.42 3.57 30.05
CA ALA A 439 -16.00 2.36 30.75
C ALA A 439 -16.52 1.08 30.09
N LEU A 440 -17.76 1.07 29.59
CA LEU A 440 -18.31 -0.07 28.84
C LEU A 440 -17.57 -0.29 27.52
N GLU A 441 -17.27 0.78 26.79
CA GLU A 441 -16.48 0.71 25.56
C GLU A 441 -15.08 0.18 25.82
N ALA A 442 -14.39 0.70 26.84
CA ALA A 442 -13.07 0.22 27.25
C ALA A 442 -13.11 -1.27 27.66
N LEU A 443 -14.09 -1.65 28.49
CA LEU A 443 -14.28 -3.03 28.92
C LEU A 443 -14.47 -3.96 27.71
N ASN A 444 -15.28 -3.56 26.73
CA ASN A 444 -15.47 -4.34 25.52
C ASN A 444 -14.17 -4.57 24.76
N LYS A 445 -13.39 -3.50 24.52
CA LYS A 445 -12.10 -3.58 23.81
C LYS A 445 -11.16 -4.60 24.47
N TYR A 446 -11.07 -4.56 25.80
CA TYR A 446 -10.21 -5.48 26.54
C TYR A 446 -10.74 -6.91 26.57
N LEU A 447 -12.06 -7.11 26.68
CA LEU A 447 -12.68 -8.43 26.59
C LEU A 447 -12.48 -9.05 25.19
N HIS A 448 -12.57 -8.24 24.14
CA HIS A 448 -12.30 -8.67 22.77
C HIS A 448 -10.82 -9.09 22.61
N ALA A 449 -9.89 -8.34 23.18
CA ALA A 449 -8.48 -8.74 23.22
C ALA A 449 -8.27 -10.07 23.98
N LEU A 450 -8.92 -10.27 25.13
CA LEU A 450 -8.87 -11.55 25.87
C LEU A 450 -9.46 -12.71 25.05
N GLN A 451 -10.57 -12.48 24.34
CA GLN A 451 -11.15 -13.46 23.43
C GLN A 451 -10.18 -13.87 22.32
N VAL A 452 -9.45 -12.89 21.74
CA VAL A 452 -8.42 -13.14 20.73
C VAL A 452 -7.27 -13.97 21.31
N ILE A 453 -6.84 -13.67 22.54
CA ILE A 453 -5.81 -14.47 23.23
C ILE A 453 -6.30 -15.91 23.43
N ILE A 454 -7.51 -16.11 23.96
CA ILE A 454 -8.09 -17.45 24.16
C ILE A 454 -8.14 -18.22 22.83
N ARG A 455 -8.64 -17.58 21.76
CA ARG A 455 -8.76 -18.16 20.42
C ARG A 455 -7.42 -18.66 19.87
N PHE A 456 -6.32 -17.96 20.14
CA PHE A 456 -5.00 -18.32 19.63
C PHE A 456 -4.11 -19.05 20.64
N CYS A 457 -4.62 -19.35 21.84
CA CYS A 457 -3.91 -20.10 22.89
C CYS A 457 -3.91 -21.63 22.64
N GLU A 458 -4.65 -22.12 21.65
CA GLU A 458 -4.79 -23.56 21.41
C GLU A 458 -3.51 -24.21 20.87
N ARG A 459 -2.91 -25.07 21.70
CA ARG A 459 -1.91 -26.06 21.29
C ARG A 459 -2.57 -27.41 21.08
N LYS A 460 -2.08 -28.18 20.10
CA LYS A 460 -2.60 -29.52 19.78
C LYS A 460 -2.45 -30.54 20.93
N GLU A 461 -1.55 -30.30 21.89
CA GLU A 461 -1.12 -31.33 22.85
C GLU A 461 -1.27 -30.94 24.33
N THR A 462 -1.60 -29.69 24.65
CA THR A 462 -1.59 -29.19 26.05
C THR A 462 -2.84 -28.37 26.40
N HIS A 463 -3.40 -28.57 27.58
CA HIS A 463 -4.54 -27.81 28.13
C HIS A 463 -4.18 -26.37 28.60
N GLN A 464 -3.32 -25.64 27.88
CA GLN A 464 -2.91 -24.28 28.24
C GLN A 464 -4.10 -23.31 28.35
N ALA A 465 -5.16 -23.54 27.56
CA ALA A 465 -6.41 -22.81 27.67
C ALA A 465 -7.05 -22.97 29.07
N SER A 466 -6.93 -24.13 29.72
CA SER A 466 -7.51 -24.36 31.05
C SER A 466 -6.87 -23.47 32.11
N ASP A 467 -5.54 -23.37 32.11
CA ASP A 467 -4.82 -22.50 33.05
C ASP A 467 -5.13 -21.03 32.81
N LEU A 468 -5.27 -20.66 31.53
CA LEU A 468 -5.71 -19.33 31.13
C LEU A 468 -7.10 -19.00 31.67
N MET A 469 -8.03 -19.94 31.51
CA MET A 469 -9.41 -19.78 31.96
C MET A 469 -9.47 -19.65 33.48
N ASN A 470 -8.61 -20.33 34.24
CA ASN A 470 -8.55 -20.15 35.69
C ASN A 470 -8.21 -18.69 36.09
N ILE A 471 -7.44 -17.97 35.27
CA ILE A 471 -7.09 -16.56 35.51
C ILE A 471 -8.23 -15.63 35.05
N ILE A 472 -8.82 -15.89 33.89
CA ILE A 472 -9.80 -15.01 33.24
C ILE A 472 -11.23 -15.21 33.80
N TRP A 473 -11.58 -16.43 34.22
CA TRP A 473 -12.95 -16.79 34.63
C TRP A 473 -13.53 -15.94 35.76
N PRO A 474 -12.80 -15.64 36.86
CA PRO A 474 -13.35 -14.80 37.93
C PRO A 474 -13.74 -13.40 37.44
N LEU A 475 -13.00 -12.84 36.48
CA LEU A 475 -13.34 -11.57 35.85
C LEU A 475 -14.61 -11.71 35.00
N LEU A 476 -14.71 -12.75 34.17
CA LEU A 476 -15.89 -12.98 33.32
C LEU A 476 -17.16 -13.21 34.13
N GLU A 477 -17.07 -13.92 35.26
CA GLU A 477 -18.19 -14.11 36.18
C GLU A 477 -18.66 -12.77 36.77
N LYS A 478 -17.74 -11.95 37.30
CA LYS A 478 -18.05 -10.59 37.78
C LYS A 478 -18.67 -9.72 36.69
N ALA A 479 -18.11 -9.77 35.48
CA ALA A 479 -18.61 -9.01 34.33
C ALA A 479 -20.03 -9.47 33.95
N SER A 480 -20.27 -10.78 33.86
CA SER A 480 -21.59 -11.31 33.52
C SER A 480 -22.66 -10.89 34.52
N GLN A 481 -22.36 -10.90 35.83
CA GLN A 481 -23.31 -10.51 36.87
C GLN A 481 -23.64 -9.02 36.82
N ARG A 482 -22.62 -8.18 36.56
CA ARG A 482 -22.77 -6.73 36.55
C ARG A 482 -23.35 -6.19 35.25
N LEU A 483 -23.14 -6.89 34.13
CA LEU A 483 -23.55 -6.45 32.81
C LEU A 483 -24.93 -6.98 32.35
N VAL A 484 -25.59 -7.86 33.11
CA VAL A 484 -26.97 -8.32 32.80
C VAL A 484 -27.91 -7.16 32.47
N PRO A 485 -27.93 -6.04 33.21
CA PRO A 485 -28.81 -4.90 32.91
C PRO A 485 -28.48 -4.20 31.58
N PHE A 486 -27.31 -4.45 31.02
CA PHE A 486 -26.77 -3.82 29.81
C PHE A 486 -26.74 -4.78 28.61
N GLU A 487 -27.32 -5.98 28.70
CA GLU A 487 -27.35 -6.96 27.60
C GLU A 487 -27.80 -6.39 26.24
N PRO A 488 -28.82 -5.49 26.14
CA PRO A 488 -29.21 -4.89 24.86
C PRO A 488 -28.14 -3.98 24.25
N LEU A 489 -27.30 -3.37 25.10
CA LEU A 489 -26.18 -2.52 24.68
C LEU A 489 -24.99 -3.38 24.29
N LEU A 490 -24.73 -4.45 25.04
CA LEU A 490 -23.68 -5.42 24.70
C LEU A 490 -23.94 -6.15 23.39
N LYS A 491 -25.19 -6.46 23.01
CA LYS A 491 -25.53 -7.07 21.70
C LYS A 491 -25.20 -6.20 20.48
N LYS A 492 -24.93 -4.91 20.67
CA LYS A 492 -24.46 -4.03 19.59
C LYS A 492 -22.94 -4.02 19.46
N VAL A 493 -22.25 -4.57 20.46
CA VAL A 493 -20.83 -4.39 20.70
C VAL A 493 -20.08 -5.75 20.66
N LEU A 494 -20.72 -6.82 21.15
CA LEU A 494 -20.39 -8.24 20.98
C LEU A 494 -21.20 -8.82 19.81
#